data_AF-A0A8J8C9A4-F1
#
_entry.id   AF-A0A8J8C9A4-F1
#
_cell.length_a   1.000
_cell.length_b   1.000
_cell.length_c   1.000
_cell.angle_alpha   90.00
_cell.angle_beta   90.00
_cell.angle_gamma   90.00
#
_symmetry.space_group_name_H-M   'P 1'
#
loop_
_entity.id
_entity.type
_entity.pdbx_description
1 polymer ?
#
loop_
_entity_poly.entity_id
_entity_poly.type
_entity_poly.pdbx_seq_one_letter_code
_entity_poly.pdbx_strand_id
1 'polypeptide(L)' 'MSLDPEGMATAATDRPAVDLSLTVVRYADGPDRCTIYPPDATGDVRMSTWLSVDYGAVVDLTSMQ' A
#
# COMPACT_ATOMS: atom_id res chain seq x y z
N MET A 1 -13.04 29.06 21.74
CA MET A 1 -13.38 28.02 20.75
C MET A 1 -12.50 26.83 21.06
N SER A 2 -13.05 25.85 21.78
CA SER A 2 -12.37 24.59 22.09
C SER A 2 -12.53 23.70 20.85
N LEU A 3 -11.46 23.13 20.32
CA LEU A 3 -11.57 22.15 19.23
C LEU A 3 -11.99 20.83 19.89
N ASP A 4 -13.21 20.39 19.64
CA ASP A 4 -13.69 19.09 20.06
C ASP A 4 -12.77 17.98 19.47
N PRO A 5 -12.29 17.03 20.28
CA PRO A 5 -11.40 15.97 19.79
C PRO A 5 -12.13 14.85 19.03
N GLU A 6 -13.45 14.96 18.82
CA GLU A 6 -14.28 13.92 18.20
C GLU A 6 -14.45 14.11 16.68
N GLY A 7 -13.34 14.40 16.00
CA GLY A 7 -13.27 14.54 14.55
C GLY A 7 -12.57 13.38 13.85
N MET A 8 -12.18 12.32 14.55
CA MET A 8 -11.64 11.11 13.91
C MET A 8 -12.79 10.19 13.53
N ALA A 9 -13.70 10.69 12.68
CA ALA A 9 -14.49 9.80 11.88
C ALA A 9 -13.47 8.98 11.08
N THR A 10 -13.30 7.71 11.46
CA THR A 10 -12.87 6.70 10.50
C THR A 10 -13.99 6.69 9.48
N ALA A 11 -13.96 7.64 8.55
CA ALA A 11 -14.69 7.54 7.31
C ALA A 11 -14.15 6.24 6.74
N ALA A 12 -14.90 5.15 6.97
CA ALA A 12 -14.79 3.94 6.21
C ALA A 12 -14.96 4.43 4.78
N THR A 13 -13.81 4.71 4.17
CA THR A 13 -13.77 5.35 2.88
C THR A 13 -14.48 4.32 2.03
N ASP A 14 -15.51 4.72 1.30
CA ASP A 14 -16.13 3.93 0.24
C ASP A 14 -15.10 3.78 -0.90
N ARG A 15 -13.95 3.23 -0.54
CA ARG A 15 -12.83 2.93 -1.40
C ARG A 15 -13.10 1.50 -1.79
N PRO A 16 -13.27 1.24 -3.09
CA PRO A 16 -13.44 -0.13 -3.55
C PRO A 16 -12.31 -0.97 -2.99
N ALA A 17 -12.66 -2.11 -2.40
CA ALA A 17 -11.69 -3.13 -2.04
C ALA A 17 -11.04 -3.57 -3.36
N VAL A 18 -9.83 -3.06 -3.59
CA VAL A 18 -9.04 -3.40 -4.77
C VAL A 18 -7.99 -4.40 -4.34
N ASP A 19 -7.93 -5.52 -5.04
CA ASP A 19 -6.84 -6.46 -4.86
C ASP A 19 -5.53 -5.80 -5.30
N LEU A 20 -4.47 -6.01 -4.53
CA LEU A 20 -3.16 -5.44 -4.81
C LEU A 20 -2.17 -6.56 -5.12
N SER A 21 -1.41 -6.37 -6.19
CA SER A 21 -0.26 -7.21 -6.51
C SER A 21 1.00 -6.67 -5.86
N LEU A 22 1.88 -7.56 -5.43
CA LEU A 22 3.19 -7.22 -4.90
C LEU A 22 4.28 -8.01 -5.63
N THR A 23 5.27 -7.31 -6.19
CA THR A 23 6.48 -7.93 -6.76
C THR A 23 7.68 -7.55 -5.92
N VAL A 24 8.51 -8.54 -5.53
CA VAL A 24 9.74 -8.32 -4.77
C VAL A 24 10.96 -8.42 -5.68
N VAL A 25 11.86 -7.46 -5.56
CA VAL A 25 13.22 -7.50 -6.13
C VAL A 25 14.19 -7.71 -4.97
N ARG A 26 15.01 -8.75 -5.09
CA ARG A 26 16.05 -9.07 -4.11
C ARG A 26 17.36 -8.45 -4.52
N TYR A 27 18.04 -7.78 -3.59
CA TYR A 27 19.36 -7.19 -3.83
C TYR A 27 20.42 -7.99 -3.07
N ALA A 28 21.62 -8.11 -3.67
CA ALA A 28 22.75 -8.74 -2.99
C ALA A 28 23.24 -7.89 -1.80
N ASP A 29 23.16 -6.56 -1.96
CA ASP A 29 23.53 -5.57 -0.95
C ASP A 29 22.35 -4.62 -0.70
N GLY A 30 21.98 -4.46 0.56
CA GLY A 30 20.86 -3.60 0.98
C GLY A 30 19.52 -4.33 1.15
N PRO A 31 18.46 -3.61 1.53
CA PRO A 31 17.15 -4.21 1.78
C PRO A 31 16.47 -4.62 0.48
N ASP A 32 15.73 -5.73 0.54
CA ASP A 32 14.84 -6.13 -0.54
C ASP A 32 13.76 -5.06 -0.75
N ARG A 33 13.42 -4.82 -2.01
CA ARG A 33 12.43 -3.81 -2.39
C ARG A 33 11.21 -4.51 -2.95
N CYS A 34 10.04 -3.95 -2.68
CA CYS A 34 8.82 -4.39 -3.31
C CYS A 34 8.12 -3.24 -4.02
N THR A 35 7.36 -3.59 -5.06
CA THR A 35 6.47 -2.67 -5.76
C THR A 35 5.05 -3.21 -5.67
N ILE A 36 4.14 -2.37 -5.17
CA ILE A 36 2.72 -2.64 -5.00
C ILE A 36 1.95 -1.86 -6.07
N TYR A 37 1.00 -2.52 -6.72
CA TYR A 37 0.20 -1.93 -7.80
C TYR A 37 -1.14 -2.68 -7.98
N PRO A 38 -2.18 -2.03 -8.53
CA PRO A 38 -3.41 -2.72 -8.95
C PRO A 38 -3.09 -3.72 -10.08
N PRO A 39 -3.61 -4.96 -10.05
CA PRO A 39 -3.28 -6.00 -11.04
C PRO A 39 -3.63 -5.61 -12.48
N ASP A 40 -4.71 -4.84 -12.67
CA ASP A 40 -5.18 -4.40 -13.98
C ASP A 40 -4.46 -3.13 -14.49
N ALA A 41 -3.58 -2.54 -13.68
CA ALA A 41 -2.82 -1.36 -14.08
C ALA A 41 -1.71 -1.77 -15.05
N THR A 42 -1.75 -1.20 -16.27
CA THR A 42 -0.75 -1.40 -17.32
C THR A 42 -0.25 -0.06 -17.86
N GLY A 43 0.89 -0.07 -18.56
CA GLY A 43 1.46 1.14 -19.18
C GLY A 43 1.58 2.32 -18.20
N ASP A 44 1.08 3.48 -18.63
CA ASP A 44 1.13 4.73 -17.87
C ASP A 44 0.36 4.67 -16.54
N VAL A 45 -0.74 3.91 -16.49
CA VAL A 45 -1.51 3.71 -15.25
C VAL A 45 -0.64 3.00 -14.22
N ARG A 46 0.10 1.98 -14.63
CA ARG A 46 1.05 1.30 -13.74
C ARG A 46 2.19 2.21 -13.31
N MET A 47 2.68 3.08 -14.19
CA MET A 47 3.77 4.03 -13.88
C MET A 47 3.34 5.21 -13.00
N SER A 48 2.03 5.48 -12.90
CA SER A 48 1.48 6.54 -12.06
C SER A 48 0.81 6.03 -10.78
N THR A 49 0.44 4.75 -10.75
CA THR A 49 -0.33 4.12 -9.67
C THR A 49 0.44 2.93 -9.08
N TRP A 50 1.64 3.20 -8.58
CA TRP A 50 2.48 2.23 -7.88
C TRP A 50 3.11 2.85 -6.63
N LEU A 51 3.46 1.99 -5.68
CA LEU A 51 4.23 2.34 -4.50
C LEU A 51 5.39 1.35 -4.37
N SER A 52 6.62 1.85 -4.29
CA SER A 52 7.76 1.00 -3.89
C SER A 52 8.28 1.36 -2.52
N VAL A 53 8.52 0.32 -1.73
CA VAL A 53 9.03 0.41 -0.35
C VAL A 53 9.98 -0.75 -0.08
N ASP A 54 10.71 -0.66 1.03
CA ASP A 54 11.48 -1.80 1.52
C ASP A 54 10.52 -2.92 1.94
N TYR A 55 10.82 -4.16 1.57
CA TYR A 55 9.95 -5.31 1.82
C TYR A 55 9.73 -5.55 3.32
N GLY A 56 10.70 -5.21 4.16
CA GLY A 56 10.56 -5.29 5.62
C GLY A 56 9.55 -4.29 6.21
N ALA A 57 9.10 -3.29 5.44
CA ALA A 57 8.10 -2.31 5.89
C ALA A 57 6.66 -2.76 5.62
N VAL A 58 6.45 -3.89 4.92
CA VAL A 58 5.12 -4.43 4.63
C VAL A 58 4.88 -5.71 5.42
N VAL A 59 3.63 -5.95 5.76
CA VAL A 59 3.16 -7.06 6.61
C VAL A 59 1.91 -7.65 5.98
N ASP A 60 1.74 -8.97 6.07
CA ASP A 60 0.50 -9.63 5.62
C ASP A 60 -0.63 -9.31 6.59
N LEU A 61 -1.66 -8.61 6.10
CA LEU A 61 -2.81 -8.20 6.91
C LEU A 61 -3.62 -9.40 7.42
N THR A 62 -3.62 -10.52 6.67
CA THR A 62 -4.31 -11.75 7.12
C THR A 62 -3.60 -12.37 8.32
N SER A 63 -2.30 -12.12 8.46
CA SER A 63 -1.48 -12.58 9.58
C SER A 63 -1.51 -11.62 10.79
N MET A 64 -2.11 -10.43 10.66
CA MET A 64 -2.21 -9.40 11.72
C MET A 64 -3.56 -9.42 12.46
N GLN A 65 -4.13 -10.60 12.68
CA GLN A 65 -5.39 -10.79 13.42
C GLN A 65 -5.28 -10.35 14.88
#